data_AF-A0A1T4R7F2-F1
#
_entry.id   AF-A0A1T4R7F2-F1
#
_cell.length_a   1.000
_cell.length_b   1.000
_cell.length_c   1.000
_cell.angle_alpha   90.00
_cell.angle_beta   90.00
_cell.angle_gamma   90.00
#
_symmetry.space_group_name_H-M   'P 1'
#
loop_
_entity.id
_entity.type
_entity.pdbx_description
1 polymer ?
#
loop_
_entity_poly.entity_id
_entity_poly.type
_entity_poly.pdbx_seq_one_letter_code
_entity_poly.pdbx_strand_id
1 'polypeptide(L)'
;MWFNVKTGMACPSMAKRSLHLSGQKHQNGFIMNYLAHAFLSFHRPALITGNLIADYVKGRQQLALYSPDVQEGIRLHRAIDTFTDQHPVTSRAKSFFRPACGLYSGVFTDLVYDHFLAVDNSRFSEDSLYDFAAEVYTIINNQQEVLPERFLEMFKYMQQFNWLYNYRGNEGMERAFRGISSRAKGLESSPAVIFAVFLEHYEALRGCYQAFFPELQTYVENLLQNENR
;
A
#
# COMPACT_ATOMS: atom_id res chain seq x y z
N MET A 1 -73.19 10.23 -1.39
CA MET A 1 -71.96 10.57 -2.11
C MET A 1 -70.86 9.64 -1.61
N TRP A 2 -70.52 8.67 -2.45
CA TRP A 2 -69.29 7.87 -2.56
C TRP A 2 -68.28 7.72 -1.39
N PHE A 3 -68.13 6.46 -0.94
CA PHE A 3 -66.92 5.66 -0.62
C PHE A 3 -65.61 6.31 -0.10
N ASN A 4 -65.10 5.82 1.04
CA ASN A 4 -63.91 4.92 1.16
C ASN A 4 -63.53 4.74 2.65
N VAL A 5 -63.64 3.56 3.24
CA VAL A 5 -62.68 2.42 3.31
C VAL A 5 -61.34 2.74 4.01
N LYS A 6 -61.21 2.07 5.17
CA LYS A 6 -60.04 1.55 5.96
C LYS A 6 -58.67 1.62 5.26
N THR A 7 -57.50 1.77 5.90
CA THR A 7 -56.87 1.09 7.06
C THR A 7 -55.65 1.93 7.47
N GLY A 8 -55.28 2.11 8.73
CA GLY A 8 -54.50 1.14 9.52
C GLY A 8 -52.99 1.25 9.22
N MET A 9 -52.20 1.84 10.14
CA MET A 9 -51.01 1.22 10.76
C MET A 9 -50.18 2.27 11.52
N ALA A 10 -49.91 1.92 12.78
CA ALA A 10 -49.07 2.63 13.72
C ALA A 10 -47.62 2.70 13.24
N CYS A 11 -46.96 3.78 13.61
CA CYS A 11 -45.53 4.01 13.42
C CYS A 11 -44.81 3.67 14.73
N PRO A 12 -43.93 2.65 14.79
CA PRO A 12 -42.95 2.54 15.86
C PRO A 12 -41.56 2.92 15.36
N SER A 13 -40.89 3.73 16.17
CA SER A 13 -39.53 4.22 16.04
C SER A 13 -38.51 3.18 15.58
N MET A 14 -37.75 3.49 14.53
CA MET A 14 -36.49 2.80 14.24
C MET A 14 -35.39 3.33 15.17
N ALA A 15 -35.07 2.52 16.18
CA ALA A 15 -33.84 2.65 16.95
C ALA A 15 -32.63 2.52 15.99
N LYS A 16 -31.77 3.55 15.96
CA LYS A 16 -30.47 3.51 15.29
C LYS A 16 -29.59 2.46 15.98
N ARG A 17 -29.49 1.26 15.41
CA ARG A 17 -28.41 0.32 15.75
C ARG A 17 -27.12 0.85 15.12
N SER A 18 -26.24 1.36 15.96
CA SER A 18 -24.82 1.56 15.66
C SER A 18 -24.20 0.21 15.32
N LEU A 19 -23.97 -0.04 14.03
CA LEU A 19 -23.19 -1.18 13.56
C LEU A 19 -21.71 -0.77 13.59
N HIS A 20 -21.03 -1.24 14.62
CA HIS A 20 -19.58 -1.25 14.71
C HIS A 20 -19.06 -2.26 13.67
N LEU A 21 -18.75 -1.77 12.46
CA LEU A 21 -18.11 -2.57 11.42
C LEU A 21 -16.59 -2.52 11.63
N SER A 22 -16.07 -3.52 12.34
CA SER A 22 -14.66 -3.87 12.31
C SER A 22 -14.27 -4.19 10.86
N GLY A 23 -13.30 -3.45 10.32
CA GLY A 23 -12.92 -3.45 8.91
C GLY A 23 -12.58 -4.84 8.36
N GLN A 24 -13.40 -5.32 7.42
CA GLN A 24 -13.01 -6.39 6.51
C GLN A 24 -11.91 -5.85 5.59
N LYS A 25 -10.68 -6.36 5.73
CA LYS A 25 -9.63 -6.17 4.71
C LYS A 25 -10.14 -6.75 3.40
N HIS A 26 -10.36 -5.89 2.40
CA HIS A 26 -10.89 -6.30 1.11
C HIS A 26 -9.94 -7.26 0.40
N GLN A 27 -10.54 -8.36 -0.03
CA GLN A 27 -9.95 -9.49 -0.74
C GLN A 27 -9.63 -9.11 -2.20
N ASN A 28 -8.39 -8.71 -2.46
CA ASN A 28 -7.67 -8.80 -3.74
C ASN A 28 -6.30 -8.12 -3.56
N GLY A 29 -5.23 -8.67 -4.14
CA GLY A 29 -3.86 -8.19 -3.96
C GLY A 29 -3.65 -6.74 -4.39
N PHE A 30 -3.88 -5.83 -3.45
CA PHE A 30 -3.52 -4.43 -3.54
C PHE A 30 -2.39 -4.19 -2.56
N ILE A 31 -1.17 -4.59 -2.94
CA ILE A 31 0.00 -3.94 -2.37
C ILE A 31 0.18 -2.65 -3.16
N MET A 32 0.27 -1.55 -2.42
CA MET A 32 0.99 -0.37 -2.88
C MET A 32 1.89 0.05 -1.74
N ASN A 33 3.20 -0.08 -1.93
CA ASN A 33 4.33 0.68 -1.37
C ASN A 33 5.62 -0.15 -1.58
N TYR A 34 5.87 -0.57 -2.83
CA TYR A 34 6.98 -1.50 -3.08
C TYR A 34 8.34 -0.83 -2.84
N LEU A 35 8.45 0.48 -3.10
CA LEU A 35 9.71 1.19 -2.95
C LEU A 35 10.06 1.36 -1.47
N ALA A 36 9.15 1.82 -0.60
CA ALA A 36 9.54 1.96 0.82
C ALA A 36 9.72 0.61 1.50
N HIS A 37 8.93 -0.42 1.19
CA HIS A 37 9.16 -1.76 1.74
C HIS A 37 10.56 -2.32 1.37
N ALA A 38 10.99 -2.11 0.12
CA ALA A 38 12.34 -2.46 -0.30
C ALA A 38 13.39 -1.58 0.40
N PHE A 39 13.17 -0.26 0.45
CA PHE A 39 14.10 0.71 1.05
C PHE A 39 14.34 0.43 2.54
N LEU A 40 13.26 0.19 3.29
CA LEU A 40 13.29 -0.10 4.73
C LEU A 40 13.80 -1.51 5.06
N SER A 41 14.20 -2.28 4.04
CA SER A 41 14.92 -3.54 4.21
C SER A 41 16.45 -3.35 4.27
N PHE A 42 16.95 -2.11 4.12
CA PHE A 42 18.35 -1.71 4.26
C PHE A 42 19.32 -2.60 3.47
N HIS A 43 19.00 -2.86 2.20
CA HIS A 43 19.82 -3.68 1.29
C HIS A 43 20.03 -5.14 1.75
N ARG A 44 19.27 -5.65 2.74
CA ARG A 44 19.32 -7.06 3.16
C ARG A 44 18.45 -7.91 2.22
N PRO A 45 19.01 -8.82 1.39
CA PRO A 45 18.24 -9.51 0.35
C PRO A 45 17.05 -10.33 0.85
N ALA A 46 17.21 -11.01 1.99
CA ALA A 46 16.11 -11.79 2.57
C ALA A 46 14.98 -10.91 3.11
N LEU A 47 15.29 -9.74 3.68
CA LEU A 47 14.30 -8.78 4.14
C LEU A 47 13.53 -8.18 2.96
N ILE A 48 14.23 -7.83 1.87
CA ILE A 48 13.60 -7.34 0.63
C ILE A 48 12.63 -8.39 0.10
N THR A 49 13.08 -9.64 -0.04
CA THR A 49 12.21 -10.73 -0.49
C THR A 49 10.98 -10.86 0.40
N GLY A 50 11.20 -10.99 1.72
CA GLY A 50 10.12 -11.17 2.68
C GLY A 50 9.12 -10.01 2.65
N ASN A 51 9.60 -8.78 2.56
CA ASN A 51 8.76 -7.59 2.47
C ASN A 51 7.87 -7.61 1.21
N LEU A 52 8.46 -7.91 0.05
CA LEU A 52 7.75 -7.85 -1.24
C LEU A 52 6.74 -9.00 -1.43
N ILE A 53 6.96 -10.15 -0.80
CA ILE A 53 6.05 -11.31 -0.91
C ILE A 53 5.05 -11.42 0.25
N ALA A 54 5.18 -10.62 1.31
CA ALA A 54 4.45 -10.79 2.56
C ALA A 54 2.94 -10.95 2.38
N ASP A 55 2.38 -10.20 1.42
CA ASP A 55 0.96 -10.19 1.16
C ASP A 55 0.46 -11.41 0.36
N TYR A 56 1.39 -12.15 -0.26
CA TYR A 56 1.16 -13.43 -0.91
C TYR A 56 1.32 -14.62 0.06
N VAL A 57 1.82 -14.38 1.27
CA VAL A 57 2.06 -15.41 2.29
C VAL A 57 1.05 -15.29 3.43
N LYS A 58 0.06 -16.19 3.45
CA LYS A 58 -1.04 -16.18 4.42
C LYS A 58 -0.94 -17.30 5.45
N GLY A 59 -1.04 -16.91 6.72
CA GLY A 59 -1.05 -17.85 7.86
C GLY A 59 0.32 -18.44 8.19
N ARG A 60 0.37 -19.18 9.31
CA ARG A 60 1.62 -19.75 9.85
C ARG A 60 2.21 -20.86 8.98
N GLN A 61 1.36 -21.65 8.33
CA GLN A 61 1.79 -22.78 7.51
C GLN A 61 2.57 -22.32 6.28
N GLN A 62 2.07 -21.31 5.56
CA GLN A 62 2.80 -20.77 4.40
C GLN A 62 4.06 -20.03 4.83
N LEU A 63 4.02 -19.30 5.95
CA LEU A 63 5.20 -18.61 6.48
C LEU A 63 6.34 -19.59 6.78
N ALA A 64 6.03 -20.78 7.30
CA ALA A 64 7.02 -21.80 7.64
C ALA A 64 7.76 -22.39 6.42
N LEU A 65 7.32 -22.11 5.19
CA LEU A 65 7.99 -22.55 3.96
C LEU A 65 9.25 -21.72 3.64
N TYR A 66 9.41 -20.56 4.29
CA TYR A 66 10.50 -19.63 4.02
C TYR A 66 11.61 -19.72 5.07
N SER A 67 12.83 -19.33 4.69
CA SER A 67 13.96 -19.23 5.64
C SER A 67 13.65 -18.22 6.77
N PRO A 68 14.27 -18.37 7.96
CA PRO A 68 14.05 -17.45 9.08
C PRO A 68 14.19 -15.96 8.70
N ASP A 69 15.18 -15.62 7.88
CA ASP A 69 15.45 -14.25 7.44
C ASP A 69 14.36 -13.72 6.47
N VAL A 70 13.81 -14.57 5.60
CA VAL A 70 12.66 -14.17 4.76
C VAL A 70 11.40 -14.02 5.61
N GLN A 71 11.23 -14.87 6.62
CA GLN A 71 10.14 -14.70 7.58
C GLN A 71 10.26 -13.40 8.39
N GLU A 72 11.48 -12.95 8.71
CA GLU A 72 11.77 -11.63 9.30
C GLU A 72 11.26 -10.52 8.38
N GLY A 73 11.59 -10.56 7.09
CA GLY A 73 11.07 -9.61 6.09
C GLY A 73 9.54 -9.60 6.00
N ILE A 74 8.89 -10.77 6.08
CA ILE A 74 7.42 -10.85 6.06
C ILE A 74 6.80 -10.23 7.33
N ARG A 75 7.43 -10.45 8.50
CA ARG A 75 7.01 -9.81 9.76
C ARG A 75 7.23 -8.30 9.70
N LEU A 76 8.36 -7.87 9.14
CA LEU A 76 8.71 -6.47 8.96
C LEU A 76 7.69 -5.73 8.11
N HIS A 77 7.27 -6.28 6.96
CA HIS A 77 6.20 -5.68 6.15
C HIS A 77 4.93 -5.44 6.98
N ARG A 78 4.48 -6.45 7.74
CA ARG A 78 3.29 -6.33 8.58
C ARG A 78 3.44 -5.27 9.67
N ALA A 79 4.65 -5.11 10.22
CA ALA A 79 4.98 -4.09 11.19
C ALA A 79 4.94 -2.68 10.57
N ILE A 80 5.51 -2.51 9.37
CA ILE A 80 5.46 -1.28 8.58
C ILE A 80 4.01 -0.91 8.27
N ASP A 81 3.21 -1.84 7.76
CA ASP A 81 1.79 -1.62 7.45
C ASP A 81 1.01 -1.19 8.68
N THR A 82 1.21 -1.90 9.80
CA THR A 82 0.49 -1.62 11.05
C THR A 82 0.83 -0.22 11.56
N PHE A 83 2.12 0.14 11.56
CA PHE A 83 2.56 1.47 11.95
C PHE A 83 1.98 2.55 11.03
N THR A 84 2.06 2.33 9.72
CA THR A 84 1.54 3.25 8.68
C THR A 84 0.03 3.44 8.81
N ASP A 85 -0.72 2.36 9.00
CA ASP A 85 -2.19 2.40 9.11
C ASP A 85 -2.68 3.11 10.36
N GLN A 86 -1.93 3.03 11.46
CA GLN A 86 -2.28 3.66 12.74
C GLN A 86 -1.79 5.11 12.85
N HIS A 87 -0.91 5.54 11.95
CA HIS A 87 -0.29 6.87 12.05
C HIS A 87 -1.30 7.99 11.72
N PRO A 88 -1.44 9.02 12.58
CA PRO A 88 -2.45 10.07 12.39
C PRO A 88 -2.23 10.89 11.12
N VAL A 89 -0.97 11.12 10.72
CA VAL A 89 -0.65 11.83 9.48
C VAL A 89 -1.08 11.02 8.25
N THR A 90 -0.95 9.70 8.29
CA THR A 90 -1.41 8.82 7.20
C THR A 90 -2.94 8.83 7.13
N SER A 91 -3.63 8.86 8.27
CA SER A 91 -5.09 9.04 8.30
C SER A 91 -5.52 10.36 7.64
N ARG A 92 -4.76 11.45 7.84
CA ARG A 92 -4.99 12.72 7.13
C ARG A 92 -4.75 12.57 5.63
N ALA A 93 -3.66 11.93 5.20
CA ALA A 93 -3.39 11.70 3.78
C ALA A 93 -4.52 10.90 3.10
N LYS A 94 -4.98 9.81 3.74
CA LYS A 94 -6.12 9.00 3.28
C LYS A 94 -7.41 9.81 3.11
N SER A 95 -7.61 10.86 3.92
CA SER A 95 -8.83 11.68 3.87
C SER A 95 -8.98 12.47 2.56
N PHE A 96 -7.88 12.82 1.88
CA PHE A 96 -7.93 13.50 0.57
C PHE A 96 -8.48 12.58 -0.52
N PHE A 97 -8.11 11.30 -0.49
CA PHE A 97 -8.58 10.31 -1.46
C PHE A 97 -9.96 9.72 -1.13
N ARG A 98 -10.37 9.78 0.14
CA ARG A 98 -11.60 9.13 0.62
C ARG A 98 -12.86 9.50 -0.18
N PRO A 99 -13.10 10.77 -0.57
CA PRO A 99 -14.26 11.14 -1.40
C PRO A 99 -14.24 10.49 -2.78
N ALA A 100 -13.06 10.30 -3.39
CA ALA A 100 -12.94 9.77 -4.74
C ALA A 100 -12.93 8.23 -4.79
N CYS A 101 -12.30 7.55 -3.83
CA CYS A 101 -12.08 6.11 -3.92
C CYS A 101 -12.42 5.31 -2.66
N GLY A 102 -12.99 5.93 -1.63
CA GLY A 102 -13.55 5.24 -0.47
C GLY A 102 -12.54 4.33 0.24
N LEU A 103 -12.86 3.05 0.33
CA LEU A 103 -12.01 2.06 1.02
C LEU A 103 -10.64 1.85 0.35
N TYR A 104 -10.48 2.24 -0.91
CA TYR A 104 -9.20 2.18 -1.62
C TYR A 104 -8.27 3.37 -1.29
N SER A 105 -8.72 4.34 -0.48
CA SER A 105 -7.90 5.51 -0.09
C SER A 105 -6.54 5.14 0.50
N GLY A 106 -6.43 4.04 1.25
CA GLY A 106 -5.14 3.54 1.74
C GLY A 106 -4.18 3.20 0.61
N VAL A 107 -4.61 2.33 -0.30
CA VAL A 107 -3.82 1.87 -1.45
C VAL A 107 -3.26 3.03 -2.29
N PHE A 108 -4.07 4.07 -2.54
CA PHE A 108 -3.58 5.26 -3.27
C PHE A 108 -2.64 6.13 -2.42
N THR A 109 -2.87 6.23 -1.11
CA THR A 109 -1.97 6.94 -0.19
C THR A 109 -0.60 6.29 -0.18
N ASP A 110 -0.57 4.97 -0.10
CA ASP A 110 0.68 4.23 -0.01
C ASP A 110 1.49 4.32 -1.32
N LEU A 111 0.82 4.33 -2.48
CA LEU A 111 1.44 4.63 -3.78
C LEU A 111 2.03 6.04 -3.84
N VAL A 112 1.33 7.02 -3.26
CA VAL A 112 1.81 8.40 -3.23
C VAL A 112 3.02 8.55 -2.30
N TYR A 113 3.12 7.77 -1.22
CA TYR A 113 4.34 7.73 -0.41
C TYR A 113 5.54 7.13 -1.17
N ASP A 114 5.33 6.10 -2.00
CA ASP A 114 6.36 5.60 -2.91
C ASP A 114 6.85 6.70 -3.88
N HIS A 115 5.92 7.50 -4.43
CA HIS A 115 6.29 8.64 -5.26
C HIS A 115 7.17 9.65 -4.52
N PHE A 116 6.75 10.07 -3.33
CA PHE A 116 7.50 11.06 -2.58
C PHE A 116 8.87 10.55 -2.13
N LEU A 117 8.98 9.26 -1.80
CA LEU A 117 10.28 8.62 -1.57
C LEU A 117 11.16 8.62 -2.83
N ALA A 118 10.59 8.31 -3.99
CA ALA A 118 11.30 8.29 -5.27
C ALA A 118 11.81 9.67 -5.72
N VAL A 119 11.22 10.77 -5.22
CA VAL A 119 11.66 12.15 -5.50
C VAL A 119 12.34 12.84 -4.31
N ASP A 120 12.57 12.13 -3.20
CA ASP A 120 13.26 12.68 -2.04
C ASP A 120 14.78 12.67 -2.25
N ASN A 121 15.32 13.82 -2.64
CA ASN A 121 16.77 14.01 -2.86
C ASN A 121 17.64 13.77 -1.61
N SER A 122 17.07 13.73 -0.41
CA SER A 122 17.79 13.37 0.81
C SER A 122 17.96 11.85 0.98
N ARG A 123 17.28 11.05 0.14
CA ARG A 123 17.28 9.59 0.14
C ARG A 123 17.81 9.02 -1.16
N PHE A 124 17.44 9.61 -2.29
CA PHE A 124 17.88 9.19 -3.60
C PHE A 124 18.28 10.37 -4.50
N SER A 125 19.46 10.30 -5.12
CA SER A 125 19.66 10.88 -6.44
C SER A 125 18.98 10.03 -7.52
N GLU A 126 18.80 10.57 -8.72
CA GLU A 126 18.23 9.84 -9.86
C GLU A 126 19.00 8.53 -10.15
N ASP A 127 20.33 8.60 -10.20
CA ASP A 127 21.19 7.44 -10.44
C ASP A 127 21.06 6.41 -9.30
N SER A 128 21.07 6.86 -8.04
CA SER A 128 20.96 5.94 -6.91
C SER A 128 19.60 5.23 -6.81
N LEU A 129 18.50 5.89 -7.22
CA LEU A 129 17.20 5.24 -7.30
C LEU A 129 17.18 4.17 -8.41
N TYR A 130 17.79 4.48 -9.56
CA TYR A 130 17.89 3.54 -10.67
C TYR A 130 18.69 2.29 -10.26
N ASP A 131 19.85 2.49 -9.64
CA ASP A 131 20.71 1.41 -9.15
C ASP A 131 19.99 0.59 -8.07
N PHE A 132 19.30 1.25 -7.14
CA PHE A 132 18.51 0.58 -6.10
C PHE A 132 17.39 -0.27 -6.70
N ALA A 133 16.65 0.24 -7.68
CA ALA A 133 15.62 -0.53 -8.36
C ALA A 133 16.21 -1.78 -9.04
N ALA A 134 17.35 -1.63 -9.72
CA ALA A 134 18.06 -2.74 -10.36
C ALA A 134 18.55 -3.80 -9.34
N GLU A 135 19.05 -3.37 -8.19
CA GLU A 135 19.42 -4.24 -7.07
C GLU A 135 18.22 -5.07 -6.61
N VAL A 136 17.08 -4.42 -6.31
CA VAL A 136 15.85 -5.09 -5.86
C VAL A 136 15.38 -6.12 -6.89
N TYR A 137 15.36 -5.76 -8.18
CA TYR A 137 14.98 -6.72 -9.22
C TYR A 137 15.94 -7.90 -9.33
N THR A 138 17.24 -7.68 -9.17
CA THR A 138 18.24 -8.75 -9.21
C THR A 138 18.05 -9.71 -8.03
N ILE A 139 17.83 -9.18 -6.83
CA ILE A 139 17.58 -9.97 -5.61
C ILE A 139 16.37 -10.90 -5.79
N ILE A 140 15.27 -10.39 -6.34
CA ILE A 140 14.06 -11.18 -6.57
C ILE A 140 14.26 -12.20 -7.69
N ASN A 141 14.96 -11.85 -8.78
CA ASN A 141 15.28 -12.79 -9.85
C ASN A 141 16.11 -13.99 -9.35
N ASN A 142 17.02 -13.77 -8.40
CA ASN A 142 17.83 -14.84 -7.81
C ASN A 142 17.06 -15.79 -6.87
N GLN A 143 15.80 -15.47 -6.54
CA GLN A 143 15.00 -16.26 -5.59
C GLN A 143 13.72 -16.83 -6.21
N GLN A 144 13.50 -16.68 -7.52
CA GLN A 144 12.22 -16.98 -8.17
C GLN A 144 11.64 -18.37 -7.87
N GLU A 145 12.50 -19.39 -7.73
CA GLU A 145 12.06 -20.79 -7.53
C GLU A 145 11.24 -21.00 -6.25
N VAL A 146 11.40 -20.15 -5.24
CA VAL A 146 10.72 -20.28 -3.94
C VAL A 146 9.62 -19.23 -3.73
N LEU A 147 9.39 -18.34 -4.70
CA LEU A 147 8.41 -17.26 -4.56
C LEU A 147 7.00 -17.70 -4.99
N PRO A 148 5.94 -17.11 -4.43
CA PRO A 148 4.57 -17.39 -4.86
C PRO A 148 4.36 -17.08 -6.35
N GLU A 149 3.73 -17.99 -7.09
CA GLU A 149 3.49 -17.84 -8.54
C GLU A 149 2.76 -16.54 -8.88
N ARG A 150 1.72 -16.20 -8.11
CA ARG A 150 0.97 -14.93 -8.28
C ARG A 150 1.81 -13.68 -8.06
N PHE A 151 2.85 -13.75 -7.24
CA PHE A 151 3.80 -12.64 -7.08
C PHE A 151 4.67 -12.53 -8.33
N LEU A 152 5.18 -13.65 -8.85
CA LEU A 152 6.00 -13.69 -10.06
C LEU A 152 5.27 -13.15 -11.29
N GLU A 153 3.97 -13.43 -11.43
CA GLU A 153 3.14 -12.87 -12.50
C GLU A 153 3.12 -11.34 -12.49
N MET A 154 2.94 -10.73 -11.31
CA MET A 154 2.97 -9.28 -11.13
C MET A 154 4.39 -8.73 -11.31
N PHE A 155 5.38 -9.42 -10.74
CA PHE A 155 6.79 -9.01 -10.75
C PHE A 155 7.35 -8.86 -12.16
N LYS A 156 6.95 -9.72 -13.11
CA LYS A 156 7.31 -9.59 -14.54
C LYS A 156 7.01 -8.19 -15.08
N TYR A 157 5.81 -7.67 -14.80
CA TYR A 157 5.42 -6.33 -15.24
C TYR A 157 6.10 -5.24 -14.41
N MET A 158 6.27 -5.47 -13.11
CA MET A 158 6.98 -4.55 -12.22
C MET A 158 8.41 -4.27 -12.70
N GLN A 159 9.13 -5.32 -13.09
CA GLN A 159 10.48 -5.24 -13.63
C GLN A 159 10.47 -4.69 -15.07
N GLN A 160 9.61 -5.21 -15.96
CA GLN A 160 9.53 -4.77 -17.36
C GLN A 160 9.33 -3.25 -17.50
N PHE A 161 8.50 -2.67 -16.62
CA PHE A 161 8.19 -1.24 -16.64
C PHE A 161 8.94 -0.46 -15.56
N ASN A 162 9.93 -1.07 -14.89
CA ASN A 162 10.73 -0.48 -13.82
C ASN A 162 9.90 0.41 -12.87
N TRP A 163 8.89 -0.19 -12.22
CA TRP A 163 7.94 0.56 -11.40
C TRP A 163 8.63 1.38 -10.31
N LEU A 164 9.63 0.81 -9.63
CA LEU A 164 10.32 1.43 -8.50
C LEU A 164 10.97 2.75 -8.91
N TYR A 165 11.68 2.75 -10.04
CA TYR A 165 12.27 3.98 -10.59
C TYR A 165 11.19 4.94 -11.10
N ASN A 166 10.22 4.42 -11.85
CA ASN A 166 9.24 5.26 -12.56
C ASN A 166 8.19 5.90 -11.65
N TYR A 167 8.09 5.52 -10.37
CA TYR A 167 7.28 6.25 -9.39
C TYR A 167 7.68 7.71 -9.26
N ARG A 168 8.92 8.10 -9.60
CA ARG A 168 9.37 9.50 -9.59
C ARG A 168 8.60 10.42 -10.55
N GLY A 169 8.04 9.86 -11.62
CA GLY A 169 7.45 10.62 -12.72
C GLY A 169 5.93 10.51 -12.79
N ASN A 170 5.29 11.56 -13.30
CA ASN A 170 3.83 11.60 -13.48
C ASN A 170 3.32 10.44 -14.35
N GLU A 171 4.01 10.10 -15.43
CA GLU A 171 3.59 8.98 -16.30
C GLU A 171 3.57 7.64 -15.56
N GLY A 172 4.59 7.37 -14.73
CA GLY A 172 4.67 6.15 -13.93
C GLY A 172 3.56 6.11 -12.88
N MET A 173 3.31 7.24 -12.23
CA MET A 173 2.20 7.40 -11.28
C MET A 173 0.84 7.19 -11.93
N GLU A 174 0.56 7.80 -13.08
CA GLU A 174 -0.69 7.57 -13.79
C GLU A 174 -0.90 6.11 -14.16
N ARG A 175 0.15 5.42 -14.65
CA ARG A 175 0.08 4.00 -14.97
C ARG A 175 -0.22 3.17 -13.72
N ALA A 176 0.40 3.49 -12.59
CA ALA A 176 0.14 2.83 -11.32
C ALA A 176 -1.30 3.07 -10.82
N PHE A 177 -1.83 4.29 -10.90
CA PHE A 177 -3.21 4.63 -10.57
C PHE A 177 -4.22 3.86 -11.45
N ARG A 178 -3.95 3.79 -12.77
CA ARG A 178 -4.73 2.97 -13.70
C ARG A 178 -4.68 1.49 -13.34
N GLY A 179 -3.50 0.98 -12.97
CA GLY A 179 -3.29 -0.40 -12.53
C GLY A 179 -4.08 -0.76 -11.27
N ILE A 180 -4.06 0.11 -10.25
CA ILE A 180 -4.90 -0.08 -9.04
C ILE A 180 -6.37 -0.10 -9.45
N SER A 181 -6.81 0.91 -10.19
CA SER A 181 -8.22 1.08 -10.52
C SER A 181 -8.78 -0.09 -11.35
N SER A 182 -7.99 -0.66 -12.27
CA SER A 182 -8.43 -1.80 -13.09
C SER A 182 -8.66 -3.09 -12.29
N ARG A 183 -7.99 -3.25 -11.15
CA ARG A 183 -8.18 -4.39 -10.25
C ARG A 183 -9.29 -4.12 -9.22
N ALA A 184 -9.66 -2.85 -9.00
CA ALA A 184 -10.46 -2.40 -7.87
C ALA A 184 -11.94 -2.71 -8.09
N LYS A 185 -12.42 -3.79 -7.46
CA LYS A 185 -13.82 -4.20 -7.55
C LYS A 185 -14.71 -3.14 -6.90
N GLY A 186 -15.70 -2.65 -7.66
CA GLY A 186 -16.70 -1.68 -7.18
C GLY A 186 -16.17 -0.26 -7.01
N LEU A 187 -15.01 0.08 -7.57
CA LEU A 187 -14.54 1.47 -7.64
C LEU A 187 -15.23 2.18 -8.81
N GLU A 188 -16.12 3.12 -8.51
CA GLU A 188 -16.90 3.84 -9.52
C GLU A 188 -16.12 4.99 -10.19
N SER A 189 -15.26 5.67 -9.42
CA SER A 189 -14.45 6.77 -9.93
C SER A 189 -13.41 6.27 -10.94
N SER A 190 -13.24 7.02 -12.03
CA SER A 190 -12.20 6.71 -13.00
C SER A 190 -10.80 6.94 -12.41
N PRO A 191 -9.77 6.20 -12.85
CA PRO A 191 -8.39 6.45 -12.43
C PRO A 191 -7.92 7.90 -12.68
N ALA A 192 -8.45 8.56 -13.71
CA ALA A 192 -8.13 9.96 -14.00
C ALA A 192 -8.66 10.92 -12.92
N VAL A 193 -9.87 10.66 -12.38
CA VAL A 193 -10.42 11.45 -11.27
C VAL A 193 -9.56 11.28 -10.01
N ILE A 194 -9.13 10.06 -9.70
CA ILE A 194 -8.32 9.80 -8.51
C ILE A 194 -6.91 10.39 -8.67
N PHE A 195 -6.34 10.34 -9.88
CA PHE A 195 -5.07 10.99 -10.17
C PHE A 195 -5.16 12.51 -10.09
N ALA A 196 -6.28 13.12 -10.50
CA ALA A 196 -6.50 14.55 -10.31
C ALA A 196 -6.49 14.97 -8.83
N VAL A 197 -7.05 14.14 -7.93
CA VAL A 197 -6.98 14.37 -6.47
C VAL A 197 -5.53 14.40 -5.97
N PHE A 198 -4.67 13.51 -6.49
CA PHE A 198 -3.25 13.52 -6.16
C PHE A 198 -2.58 14.82 -6.60
N LEU A 199 -2.84 15.28 -7.82
CA LEU A 199 -2.28 16.54 -8.34
C LEU A 199 -2.80 17.76 -7.57
N GLU A 200 -4.10 17.80 -7.27
CA GLU A 200 -4.75 18.89 -6.53
C GLU A 200 -4.18 19.04 -5.12
N HIS A 201 -3.88 17.93 -4.44
CA HIS A 201 -3.39 17.91 -3.07
C HIS A 201 -1.89 17.59 -2.95
N TYR A 202 -1.12 17.74 -4.03
CA TYR A 202 0.28 17.30 -4.11
C TYR A 202 1.13 17.79 -2.93
N GLU A 203 1.15 19.11 -2.67
CA GLU A 203 1.96 19.67 -1.58
C GLU A 203 1.46 19.27 -0.18
N ALA A 204 0.14 19.11 0.00
CA ALA A 204 -0.42 18.66 1.27
C ALA A 204 -0.05 17.19 1.56
N LEU A 205 -0.12 16.34 0.54
CA LEU A 205 0.31 14.95 0.62
C LEU A 205 1.82 14.83 0.82
N ARG A 206 2.62 15.72 0.19
CA ARG A 206 4.07 15.81 0.40
C ARG A 206 4.40 16.16 1.85
N GLY A 207 3.70 17.13 2.42
CA GLY A 207 3.84 17.47 3.85
C GLY A 207 3.50 16.30 4.76
N CYS A 208 2.49 15.50 4.41
CA CYS A 208 2.19 14.27 5.15
C CYS A 208 3.34 13.25 5.07
N TYR A 209 3.93 13.03 3.89
CA TYR A 209 5.11 12.18 3.73
C TYR A 209 6.29 12.66 4.58
N GLN A 210 6.62 13.95 4.50
CA GLN A 210 7.76 14.55 5.21
C GLN A 210 7.65 14.43 6.74
N ALA A 211 6.43 14.50 7.28
CA ALA A 211 6.19 14.30 8.70
C ALA A 211 6.22 12.81 9.08
N PHE A 212 5.71 11.92 8.23
CA PHE A 212 5.55 10.50 8.54
C PHE A 212 6.81 9.66 8.33
N PHE A 213 7.49 9.82 7.19
CA PHE A 213 8.53 8.90 6.76
C PHE A 213 9.75 8.81 7.71
N PRO A 214 10.25 9.92 8.28
CA PRO A 214 11.33 9.84 9.27
C PRO A 214 10.95 9.05 10.53
N GLU A 215 9.70 9.15 10.99
CA GLU A 215 9.19 8.38 12.12
C GLU A 215 9.11 6.89 11.78
N LEU A 216 8.62 6.55 10.58
CA LEU A 216 8.59 5.17 10.09
C LEU A 216 10.00 4.57 10.01
N GLN A 217 10.95 5.31 9.43
CA GLN A 217 12.34 4.85 9.32
C GLN A 217 12.94 4.58 10.71
N THR A 218 12.76 5.51 11.65
CA THR A 218 13.22 5.35 13.04
C THR A 218 12.58 4.15 13.72
N TYR A 219 11.27 3.94 13.52
CA TYR A 219 10.55 2.78 14.05
C TYR A 219 11.15 1.45 13.53
N VAL A 220 11.42 1.35 12.23
CA VAL A 220 12.00 0.15 11.63
C VAL A 220 13.44 -0.08 12.10
N GLU A 221 14.27 0.95 12.16
CA GLU A 221 15.64 0.85 12.67
C GLU A 221 15.66 0.30 14.11
N ASN A 222 14.78 0.80 14.97
CA ASN A 222 14.63 0.30 16.34
C ASN A 222 14.14 -1.16 16.39
N LEU A 223 13.21 -1.55 15.51
CA LEU A 223 12.70 -2.91 15.43
C LEU A 223 13.83 -3.90 15.12
N LEU A 224 14.64 -3.61 14.10
CA LEU A 224 15.75 -4.46 13.68
C LEU A 224 16.92 -4.48 14.68
N GLN A 225 17.15 -3.40 15.43
CA GLN A 225 18.16 -3.39 16.49
C GLN A 225 17.77 -4.27 17.68
N ASN A 226 16.47 -4.33 18.02
CA ASN A 226 15.99 -5.11 19.15
C ASN A 226 15.90 -6.62 18.86
N GLU A 227 15.76 -7.03 17.59
CA GLU A 227 15.82 -8.45 17.20
C GLU A 227 17.26 -9.02 17.20
N ASN A 228 18.28 -8.16 17.15
CA ASN A 228 19.70 -8.54 17.24
C ASN A 228 20.24 -8.61 18.68
N ARG A 229 19.36 -8.49 19.70
CA ARG A 229 19.68 -8.65 21.13
C ARG A 229 19.12 -9.95 21.67
#